data_AF-J0ZR37-F1
#
_entry.id   AF-J0ZR37-F1
#
_cell.length_a   1.000
_cell.length_b   1.000
_cell.length_c   1.000
_cell.angle_alpha   90.00
_cell.angle_beta   90.00
_cell.angle_gamma   90.00
#
_symmetry.space_group_name_H-M   'P 1'
#
loop_
_entity.id
_entity.type
_entity.pdbx_description
1 polymer ?
#
loop_
_entity_poly.entity_id
_entity_poly.type
_entity_poly.pdbx_seq_one_letter_code
_entity_poly.pdbx_strand_id
1 'polypeptide(L)'
;MAHTTKQKLYTYPMRGLSIIAIFLIVAPPIQTIIATYLTHQWVGGSNALIEFFDVYSNVAWPRILPGYSYYMPSVFLSGIVCSLGPSRGSGLTLTSAIIRTILVSFCVEFFYIWLSQPYMKTINAHNYLESLSFYLVQWIFAAFICWFVAKKFGLNQKIKVS
;
A
#
# COMPACT_ATOMS: atom_id res chain seq x y z
N MET A 1 -26.95 -10.68 -34.82
CA MET A 1 -26.27 -9.75 -33.90
C MET A 1 -25.83 -10.53 -32.68
N ALA A 2 -24.55 -10.88 -32.60
CA ALA A 2 -24.00 -11.63 -31.47
C ALA A 2 -23.90 -10.69 -30.27
N HIS A 3 -24.75 -10.91 -29.25
CA HIS A 3 -24.54 -10.37 -27.92
C HIS A 3 -23.27 -11.03 -27.36
N THR A 4 -22.10 -10.42 -27.57
CA THR A 4 -20.91 -10.73 -26.79
C THR A 4 -21.18 -10.27 -25.36
N THR A 5 -21.74 -11.17 -24.56
CA THR A 5 -21.83 -11.05 -23.11
C THR A 5 -20.40 -10.86 -22.61
N LYS A 6 -20.01 -9.63 -22.26
CA LYS A 6 -18.71 -9.35 -21.63
C LYS A 6 -18.63 -10.22 -20.37
N GLN A 7 -17.84 -11.29 -20.49
CA GLN A 7 -17.63 -12.28 -19.46
C GLN A 7 -17.14 -11.56 -18.21
N LYS A 8 -17.83 -11.74 -17.08
CA LYS A 8 -17.44 -11.19 -15.78
C LYS A 8 -16.02 -11.70 -15.47
N LEU A 9 -15.01 -10.84 -15.58
CA LEU A 9 -13.60 -11.26 -15.52
C LEU A 9 -13.19 -11.87 -14.15
N TYR A 10 -13.93 -11.59 -13.06
CA TYR A 10 -13.68 -12.21 -11.75
C TYR A 10 -15.00 -12.38 -10.98
N THR A 11 -15.44 -13.64 -10.79
CA THR A 11 -16.54 -13.99 -9.87
C THR A 11 -16.08 -13.84 -8.42
N TYR A 12 -16.99 -13.51 -7.50
CA TYR A 12 -16.70 -13.61 -6.06
C TYR A 12 -16.33 -15.08 -5.72
N PRO A 13 -15.31 -15.37 -4.88
CA PRO A 13 -14.43 -14.49 -4.09
C PRO A 13 -13.12 -14.04 -4.77
N MET A 14 -12.85 -14.49 -6.00
CA MET A 14 -11.57 -14.27 -6.69
C MET A 14 -11.20 -12.79 -6.82
N ARG A 15 -12.19 -11.89 -6.97
CA ARG A 15 -11.93 -10.45 -7.06
C ARG A 15 -11.28 -9.86 -5.81
N GLY A 16 -11.76 -10.23 -4.62
CA GLY A 16 -11.20 -9.73 -3.36
C GLY A 16 -9.76 -10.19 -3.18
N LEU A 17 -9.50 -11.46 -3.49
CA LEU A 17 -8.15 -12.03 -3.52
C LEU A 17 -7.25 -11.32 -4.53
N SER A 18 -7.73 -10.99 -5.73
CA SER A 18 -6.96 -10.23 -6.72
C SER A 18 -6.59 -8.83 -6.25
N ILE A 19 -7.49 -8.13 -5.54
CA ILE A 19 -7.19 -6.80 -4.97
C ILE A 19 -6.11 -6.94 -3.90
N ILE A 20 -6.26 -7.90 -2.97
CA ILE A 20 -5.26 -8.15 -1.91
C ILE A 20 -3.91 -8.52 -2.52
N ALA A 21 -3.89 -9.38 -3.54
CA ALA A 21 -2.66 -9.77 -4.24
C ALA A 21 -1.95 -8.58 -4.88
N ILE A 22 -2.69 -7.64 -5.48
CA ILE A 22 -2.11 -6.40 -6.00
C ILE A 22 -1.46 -5.62 -4.87
N PHE A 23 -2.15 -5.43 -3.74
CA PHE A 23 -1.55 -4.72 -2.60
C PHE A 23 -0.30 -5.43 -2.06
N LEU A 24 -0.31 -6.77 -1.99
CA LEU A 24 0.83 -7.54 -1.48
C LEU A 24 2.07 -7.40 -2.38
N ILE A 25 1.88 -7.36 -3.69
CA ILE A 25 2.99 -7.29 -4.66
C ILE A 25 3.43 -5.85 -4.90
N VAL A 26 2.50 -4.90 -4.88
CA VAL A 26 2.75 -3.52 -5.36
C VAL A 26 3.02 -2.56 -4.21
N ALA A 27 2.37 -2.69 -3.05
CA ALA A 27 2.52 -1.71 -1.98
C ALA A 27 3.92 -1.72 -1.34
N PRO A 28 4.52 -2.88 -0.94
CA PRO A 28 5.84 -2.88 -0.30
C PRO A 28 6.97 -2.21 -1.10
N PRO A 29 7.19 -2.50 -2.40
CA PRO A 29 8.26 -1.83 -3.15
C PRO A 29 8.02 -0.32 -3.26
N ILE A 30 6.77 0.10 -3.43
CA ILE A 30 6.42 1.52 -3.51
C ILE A 30 6.70 2.22 -2.18
N GLN A 31 6.35 1.60 -1.06
CA GLN A 31 6.61 2.18 0.25
C GLN A 31 8.11 2.34 0.49
N THR A 32 8.92 1.33 0.16
CA THR A 32 10.38 1.43 0.24
C THR A 32 10.92 2.58 -0.60
N ILE A 33 10.43 2.74 -1.83
CA ILE A 33 10.85 3.81 -2.73
C ILE A 33 10.49 5.18 -2.15
N ILE A 34 9.23 5.37 -1.73
CA ILE A 34 8.76 6.64 -1.18
C ILE A 34 9.50 6.97 0.12
N ALA A 35 9.65 6.01 1.03
CA ALA A 35 10.39 6.20 2.27
C ALA A 35 11.84 6.64 2.01
N THR A 36 12.48 6.04 1.00
CA THR A 36 13.84 6.41 0.60
C THR A 36 13.90 7.84 0.07
N TYR A 37 12.99 8.24 -0.82
CA TYR A 37 13.02 9.59 -1.39
C TYR A 37 12.57 10.69 -0.43
N LEU A 38 11.65 10.37 0.49
CA LEU A 38 11.20 11.29 1.52
C LEU A 38 12.28 11.61 2.55
N THR A 39 13.22 10.67 2.76
CA THR A 39 14.35 10.84 3.68
C THR A 39 15.63 11.31 2.99
N HIS A 40 15.66 11.31 1.65
CA HIS A 40 16.81 11.74 0.87
C HIS A 40 16.95 13.27 0.87
N GLN A 41 18.15 13.77 1.17
CA GLN A 41 18.46 15.18 1.05
C GLN A 41 18.83 15.50 -0.41
N TRP A 42 17.93 16.18 -1.10
CA TRP A 42 18.13 16.56 -2.49
C TRP A 42 19.18 17.67 -2.60
N VAL A 43 20.33 17.33 -3.16
CA VAL A 43 21.42 18.29 -3.40
C VAL A 43 21.17 18.86 -4.80
N GLY A 44 20.23 19.82 -4.89
CA GLY A 44 19.72 20.37 -6.15
C GLY A 44 20.78 20.96 -7.09
N GLY A 45 21.48 20.09 -7.83
CA GLY A 45 22.55 20.43 -8.75
C GLY A 45 22.36 19.76 -10.10
N SER A 46 22.10 20.57 -11.13
CA SER A 46 22.10 20.32 -12.59
C SER A 46 21.46 19.06 -13.22
N ASN A 47 21.19 17.95 -12.52
CA ASN A 47 20.48 16.79 -13.09
C ASN A 47 19.74 15.97 -12.01
N ALA A 48 18.58 16.46 -11.58
CA ALA A 48 17.68 15.76 -10.65
C ALA A 48 17.29 14.34 -11.10
N LEU A 49 17.26 14.09 -12.42
CA LEU A 49 17.02 12.75 -12.97
C LEU A 49 18.15 11.77 -12.65
N ILE A 50 19.41 12.22 -12.74
CA ILE A 50 20.57 11.37 -12.44
C ILE A 50 20.58 11.03 -10.94
N GLU A 51 20.38 12.04 -10.09
CA GLU A 51 20.28 11.85 -8.64
C GLU A 51 19.13 10.90 -8.28
N PHE A 52 17.98 11.01 -8.96
CA PHE A 52 16.85 10.10 -8.76
C PHE A 52 17.24 8.63 -9.04
N PHE A 53 17.87 8.36 -10.18
CA PHE A 53 18.26 6.98 -10.54
C PHE A 53 19.42 6.45 -9.68
N ASP A 54 20.33 7.30 -9.25
CA ASP A 54 21.42 6.94 -8.35
C ASP A 54 20.88 6.51 -6.98
N VAL A 55 19.99 7.31 -6.40
CA VAL A 55 19.28 6.97 -5.14
C VAL A 55 18.44 5.71 -5.31
N TYR A 56 17.76 5.54 -6.45
CA TYR A 56 17.00 4.32 -6.71
C TYR A 56 17.88 3.07 -6.68
N SER A 57 18.97 3.08 -7.46
CA SER A 57 19.83 1.91 -7.65
C SER A 57 20.64 1.55 -6.41
N ASN A 58 21.17 2.55 -5.72
CA ASN A 58 22.08 2.34 -4.59
C ASN A 58 21.37 2.24 -3.24
N VAL A 59 20.18 2.85 -3.08
CA VAL A 59 19.50 2.94 -1.79
C VAL A 59 18.15 2.21 -1.79
N ALA A 60 17.26 2.52 -2.74
CA ALA A 60 15.92 1.96 -2.73
C ALA A 60 15.91 0.49 -3.14
N TRP A 61 16.55 0.14 -4.26
CA TRP A 61 16.53 -1.19 -4.85
C TRP A 61 16.99 -2.31 -3.90
N PRO A 62 18.12 -2.19 -3.18
CA PRO A 62 18.55 -3.22 -2.23
C PRO A 62 17.59 -3.40 -1.05
N ARG A 63 16.79 -2.37 -0.74
CA ARG A 63 15.82 -2.36 0.38
C ARG A 63 14.44 -2.88 -0.01
N ILE A 64 14.15 -3.08 -1.31
CA ILE A 64 12.82 -3.54 -1.75
C ILE A 64 12.48 -4.91 -1.15
N LEU A 65 13.40 -5.87 -1.24
CA LEU A 65 13.17 -7.23 -0.75
C LEU A 65 13.01 -7.26 0.79
N PRO A 66 13.87 -6.60 1.59
CA PRO A 66 13.61 -6.39 3.02
C PRO A 66 12.29 -5.66 3.31
N GLY A 67 11.93 -4.70 2.46
CA GLY A 67 10.69 -3.92 2.57
C GLY A 67 9.43 -4.78 2.53
N TYR A 68 9.44 -5.89 1.79
CA TYR A 68 8.36 -6.88 1.87
C TYR A 68 8.17 -7.40 3.29
N SER A 69 9.24 -7.72 4.02
CA SER A 69 9.09 -8.24 5.39
C SER A 69 8.47 -7.22 6.35
N TYR A 70 8.74 -5.93 6.13
CA TYR A 70 8.24 -4.85 6.98
C TYR A 70 6.78 -4.47 6.64
N TYR A 71 6.44 -4.36 5.36
CA TYR A 71 5.12 -3.86 4.92
C TYR A 71 4.10 -4.95 4.59
N MET A 72 4.50 -6.22 4.48
CA MET A 72 3.58 -7.34 4.22
C MET A 72 2.58 -7.62 5.36
N PRO A 73 2.94 -7.50 6.66
CA PRO A 73 1.99 -7.71 7.76
C PRO A 73 0.76 -6.81 7.70
N SER A 74 0.91 -5.53 7.34
CA SER A 74 -0.22 -4.60 7.26
C SER A 74 -1.20 -4.96 6.12
N VAL A 75 -0.67 -5.32 4.96
CA VAL A 75 -1.48 -5.76 3.81
C VAL A 75 -2.18 -7.08 4.11
N PHE A 76 -1.48 -8.02 4.74
CA PHE A 76 -2.04 -9.31 5.13
C PHE A 76 -3.18 -9.16 6.13
N LEU A 77 -2.98 -8.35 7.18
CA LEU A 77 -4.02 -8.03 8.16
C LEU A 77 -5.22 -7.32 7.51
N SER A 78 -4.98 -6.43 6.55
CA SER A 78 -6.06 -5.82 5.77
C SER A 78 -6.87 -6.87 5.01
N GLY A 79 -6.22 -7.90 4.46
CA GLY A 79 -6.88 -9.04 3.81
C GLY A 79 -7.73 -9.85 4.78
N ILE A 80 -7.21 -10.15 5.98
CA ILE A 80 -7.96 -10.84 7.04
C ILE A 80 -9.20 -10.03 7.44
N VAL A 81 -9.06 -8.73 7.71
CA VAL A 81 -10.18 -7.85 8.09
C VAL A 81 -11.26 -7.83 7.02
N CYS A 82 -10.88 -7.81 5.74
CA CYS A 82 -11.82 -7.90 4.62
C CYS A 82 -12.53 -9.27 4.51
N SER A 83 -12.03 -10.32 5.19
CA SER A 83 -12.61 -11.67 5.18
C SER A 83 -13.58 -11.94 6.35
N LEU A 84 -13.63 -11.07 7.36
CA LEU A 84 -14.46 -11.24 8.57
C LEU A 84 -15.92 -10.82 8.37
N GLY A 85 -16.84 -11.49 9.06
CA GLY A 85 -18.31 -11.46 8.88
C GLY A 85 -18.97 -10.09 8.62
N PRO A 86 -18.74 -9.04 9.42
CA PRO A 86 -19.35 -7.72 9.17
C PRO A 86 -18.69 -6.94 8.01
N SER A 87 -17.52 -7.38 7.53
CA SER A 87 -16.68 -6.67 6.56
C SER A 87 -16.51 -7.38 5.21
N ARG A 88 -17.03 -8.61 5.04
CA ARG A 88 -16.90 -9.40 3.80
C ARG A 88 -17.36 -8.66 2.54
N GLY A 89 -18.44 -7.88 2.62
CA GLY A 89 -18.95 -7.10 1.48
C GLY A 89 -18.10 -5.88 1.11
N SER A 90 -17.23 -5.43 2.01
CA SER A 90 -16.46 -4.20 1.84
C SER A 90 -15.22 -4.40 0.96
N GLY A 91 -14.63 -5.60 0.95
CA GLY A 91 -13.55 -5.98 0.02
C GLY A 91 -14.00 -6.12 -1.45
N LEU A 92 -15.31 -6.01 -1.72
CA LEU A 92 -15.87 -6.11 -3.07
C LEU A 92 -15.71 -4.84 -3.90
N THR A 93 -15.59 -3.69 -3.22
CA THR A 93 -15.39 -2.40 -3.89
C THR A 93 -13.95 -1.98 -3.73
N LEU A 94 -13.33 -1.55 -4.83
CA LEU A 94 -11.94 -1.13 -4.85
C LEU A 94 -11.70 0.02 -3.87
N THR A 95 -12.62 0.98 -3.81
CA THR A 95 -12.55 2.13 -2.89
C THR A 95 -12.59 1.71 -1.42
N SER A 96 -13.50 0.81 -1.03
CA SER A 96 -13.54 0.37 0.36
C SER A 96 -12.36 -0.53 0.73
N ALA A 97 -11.81 -1.31 -0.21
CA ALA A 97 -10.58 -2.06 0.01
C ALA A 97 -9.41 -1.11 0.28
N ILE A 98 -9.25 -0.06 -0.53
CA ILE A 98 -8.23 0.99 -0.35
C ILE A 98 -8.32 1.66 1.01
N ILE A 99 -9.51 2.17 1.38
CA ILE A 99 -9.68 2.88 2.65
C ILE A 99 -9.31 1.97 3.83
N ARG A 100 -9.70 0.70 3.78
CA ARG A 100 -9.38 -0.26 4.83
C ARG A 100 -7.90 -0.61 4.88
N THR A 101 -7.25 -0.76 3.73
CA THR A 101 -5.82 -1.00 3.72
C THR A 101 -5.06 0.19 4.31
N ILE A 102 -5.46 1.43 4.00
CA ILE A 102 -4.87 2.62 4.64
C ILE A 102 -5.09 2.59 6.15
N LEU A 103 -6.32 2.34 6.62
CA LEU A 103 -6.64 2.33 8.05
C LEU A 103 -5.93 1.21 8.83
N VAL A 104 -6.00 -0.03 8.34
CA VAL A 104 -5.35 -1.17 8.98
C VAL A 104 -3.84 -0.97 9.01
N SER A 105 -3.26 -0.47 7.91
CA SER A 105 -1.83 -0.20 7.88
C SER A 105 -1.45 0.91 8.84
N PHE A 106 -2.22 1.99 8.91
CA PHE A 106 -2.00 3.05 9.90
C PHE A 106 -2.05 2.52 11.34
N CYS A 107 -2.96 1.61 11.67
CA CYS A 107 -3.00 0.94 12.97
C CYS A 107 -1.75 0.08 13.24
N VAL A 108 -1.25 -0.63 12.21
CA VAL A 108 -0.04 -1.45 12.33
C VAL A 108 1.19 -0.58 12.53
N GLU A 109 1.31 0.54 11.81
CA GLU A 109 2.40 1.49 11.99
C GLU A 109 2.37 2.13 13.39
N PHE A 110 1.17 2.52 13.86
CA PHE A 110 1.00 2.98 15.24
C PHE A 110 1.49 1.94 16.24
N PHE A 111 1.14 0.67 16.03
CA PHE A 111 1.58 -0.43 16.87
C PHE A 111 3.10 -0.65 16.82
N TYR A 112 3.73 -0.57 15.63
CA TYR A 112 5.18 -0.68 15.49
C TYR A 112 5.91 0.43 16.23
N ILE A 113 5.46 1.68 16.08
CA ILE A 113 6.07 2.80 16.79
C ILE A 113 5.90 2.60 18.30
N TRP A 114 4.69 2.25 18.76
CA TRP A 114 4.42 1.99 20.17
C TRP A 114 5.32 0.90 20.76
N LEU A 115 5.46 -0.23 20.06
CA LEU A 115 6.31 -1.35 20.49
C LEU A 115 7.81 -1.01 20.47
N SER A 116 8.21 -0.10 19.58
CA SER A 116 9.60 0.36 19.45
C SER A 116 9.97 1.50 20.42
N GLN A 117 9.00 2.16 21.06
CA GLN A 117 9.25 3.23 22.05
C GLN A 117 10.31 2.90 23.11
N PRO A 118 10.30 1.73 23.78
CA PRO A 118 11.32 1.41 24.79
C PRO A 118 12.74 1.30 24.22
N TYR A 119 12.90 1.15 22.90
CA TYR A 119 14.20 1.01 22.23
C TYR A 119 14.65 2.28 21.50
N MET A 120 13.77 3.29 21.37
CA MET A 120 14.06 4.56 20.72
C MET A 120 14.30 5.66 21.76
N LYS A 121 15.58 6.04 21.96
CA LYS A 121 16.01 7.00 22.99
C LYS A 121 15.53 8.46 22.77
N THR A 122 14.87 8.78 21.66
CA THR A 122 14.60 10.17 21.22
C THR A 122 13.22 10.38 20.59
N ILE A 123 12.17 9.67 21.03
CA ILE A 123 10.81 9.97 20.59
C ILE A 123 10.24 11.11 21.45
N ASN A 124 10.31 12.34 20.93
CA ASN A 124 9.50 13.45 21.40
C ASN A 124 8.12 13.44 20.71
N ALA A 125 7.10 14.04 21.32
CA ALA A 125 5.74 14.09 20.76
C ALA A 125 5.68 14.69 19.34
N HIS A 126 6.58 15.63 19.02
CA HIS A 126 6.71 16.20 17.69
C HIS A 126 7.22 15.17 16.65
N ASN A 127 8.33 14.49 16.94
CA ASN A 127 8.90 13.45 16.08
C ASN A 127 7.94 12.27 15.90
N TYR A 128 7.10 11.99 16.90
CA TYR A 128 6.07 10.96 16.85
C TYR A 128 4.97 11.28 15.83
N LEU A 129 4.43 12.50 15.88
CA LEU A 129 3.41 12.96 14.93
C LEU A 129 3.98 13.08 13.51
N GLU A 130 5.21 13.57 13.38
CA GLU A 130 5.91 13.65 12.10
C GLU A 130 6.06 12.25 11.47
N SER A 131 6.55 11.27 12.24
CA SER A 131 6.68 9.89 11.76
C SER A 131 5.33 9.29 11.32
N LEU A 132 4.27 9.47 12.12
CA LEU A 132 2.93 9.00 11.76
C LEU A 132 2.39 9.65 10.49
N SER A 133 2.64 10.96 10.31
CA SER A 133 2.24 11.66 9.09
C SER A 133 2.99 11.15 7.86
N PHE A 134 4.30 10.87 7.99
CA PHE A 134 5.10 10.24 6.95
C PHE A 134 4.52 8.88 6.52
N TYR A 135 4.19 8.01 7.48
CA TYR A 135 3.62 6.70 7.18
C TYR A 135 2.23 6.81 6.53
N LEU A 136 1.38 7.72 6.99
CA LEU A 136 0.06 7.95 6.39
C LEU A 136 0.20 8.37 4.92
N VAL A 137 1.10 9.32 4.63
CA VAL A 137 1.37 9.77 3.26
C VAL A 137 1.87 8.62 2.39
N GLN A 138 2.82 7.80 2.88
CA GLN A 138 3.31 6.62 2.17
C GLN A 138 2.18 5.65 1.79
N TRP A 139 1.24 5.40 2.70
CA TRP A 139 0.10 4.50 2.45
C TRP A 139 -0.92 5.08 1.47
N ILE A 140 -1.14 6.41 1.50
CA ILE A 140 -1.99 7.08 0.51
C ILE A 140 -1.41 6.92 -0.91
N PHE A 141 -0.12 7.17 -1.10
CA PHE A 141 0.54 7.01 -2.39
C PHE A 141 0.56 5.55 -2.86
N ALA A 142 0.90 4.62 -1.97
CA ALA A 142 0.88 3.18 -2.29
C ALA A 142 -0.52 2.71 -2.70
N ALA A 143 -1.56 3.14 -1.98
CA ALA A 143 -2.93 2.80 -2.30
C ALA A 143 -3.40 3.40 -3.63
N PHE A 144 -2.96 4.61 -3.97
CA PHE A 144 -3.26 5.24 -5.26
C PHE A 144 -2.64 4.47 -6.43
N ILE A 145 -1.40 4.03 -6.31
CA ILE A 145 -0.75 3.23 -7.35
C ILE A 145 -1.41 1.85 -7.45
N CYS A 146 -1.72 1.21 -6.32
CA CYS A 146 -2.47 -0.05 -6.30
C CYS A 146 -3.85 0.09 -6.94
N TRP A 147 -4.54 1.22 -6.74
CA TRP A 147 -5.80 1.54 -7.42
C TRP A 147 -5.64 1.59 -8.94
N PHE A 148 -4.60 2.29 -9.42
CA PHE A 148 -4.33 2.41 -10.85
C PHE A 148 -4.06 1.04 -11.50
N VAL A 149 -3.27 0.20 -10.83
CA VAL A 149 -3.02 -1.19 -11.27
C VAL A 149 -4.32 -1.99 -11.26
N ALA A 150 -5.09 -1.97 -10.17
CA ALA A 150 -6.36 -2.68 -10.07
C ALA A 150 -7.39 -2.23 -11.12
N LYS A 151 -7.41 -0.94 -11.48
CA LYS A 151 -8.25 -0.40 -12.54
C LYS A 151 -7.87 -0.97 -13.92
N LYS A 152 -6.58 -1.13 -14.21
CA LYS A 152 -6.11 -1.77 -15.47
C LYS A 152 -6.59 -3.23 -15.58
N PHE A 153 -6.70 -3.94 -14.46
CA PHE A 153 -7.27 -5.30 -14.42
C PHE A 153 -8.81 -5.35 -14.39
N GLY A 154 -9.50 -4.21 -14.53
CA GLY A 154 -10.97 -4.17 -14.56
C GLY A 154 -11.63 -4.38 -13.19
N LEU A 155 -10.87 -4.36 -12.10
CA LEU A 155 -11.36 -4.62 -10.73
C LEU A 155 -12.20 -3.46 -10.14
N ASN A 156 -12.49 -2.42 -10.93
CA ASN A 156 -13.36 -1.30 -10.54
C ASN A 156 -14.83 -1.47 -10.99
N GLN A 157 -15.14 -2.43 -11.87
CA GLN A 157 -16.50 -2.59 -12.42
C GLN A 157 -17.48 -3.15 -11.38
N LYS A 158 -18.69 -2.62 -11.19
CA LYS A 158 -19.61 -3.14 -10.16
C LYS A 158 -20.03 -4.59 -10.46
N ILE A 159 -19.97 -5.49 -9.47
CA ILE A 159 -20.58 -6.83 -9.59
C ILE A 159 -22.09 -6.65 -9.43
N LYS A 160 -22.87 -6.93 -10.49
CA LYS A 160 -24.30 -7.22 -10.30
C LYS A 160 -24.39 -8.59 -9.62
N VAL A 161 -24.73 -8.58 -8.34
CA VAL A 161 -25.19 -9.77 -7.62
C VAL A 161 -26.57 -10.08 -8.21
N SER A 162 -26.64 -11.17 -8.96
CA SER A 162 -27.90 -11.77 -9.44
C SER A 162 -28.33 -12.81 -8.44
#